data_AF-A0A3D6BXE9-F1
#
_entry.id   AF-A0A3D6BXE9-F1
#
_cell.length_a   1.000
_cell.length_b   1.000
_cell.length_c   1.000
_cell.angle_alpha   90.00
_cell.angle_beta   90.00
_cell.angle_gamma   90.00
#
_symmetry.space_group_name_H-M   'P 1'
#
loop_
_entity.id
_entity.type
_entity.pdbx_description
1 polymer ?
#
loop_
_entity_poly.entity_id
_entity_poly.type
_entity_poly.pdbx_seq_one_letter_code
_entity_poly.pdbx_strand_id
1 'polypeptide(L)'
;MPDAYSSTKLNIKTLKHLSHRLGFQIDVLEKAAAKADKSYKFGKIPKKNGKGFRNISEPYPLLKSIQESIHRLLKEVTVSDHAHCGIQKKSNLTNARNHCHKQMIYSLDFQNFFPNIKHNRVFGLYFKELGCSPPVSSLLTRLCTVRGCVPQGGSMSMDIANLVCRKLDSRLSGLCSRYGMAYTRHCDDFTFSGKYFSDKFRTEVKDIIEECGFPLNPDKEMNLPHHESQKVVGLTVNRNKPLIPRDTRRQWRQEKHFFEKHEADRVNEEVAEKKRNRIGGQQGYLKYISRD
;
A
#
# COMPACT_ATOMS: atom_id res chain seq x y z
N MET A 1 -13.01 13.32 -8.61
CA MET A 1 -14.10 13.70 -7.69
C MET A 1 -14.19 12.64 -6.62
N PRO A 2 -13.90 12.95 -5.35
CA PRO A 2 -14.36 12.12 -4.24
C PRO A 2 -15.88 12.04 -4.31
N ASP A 3 -16.46 10.86 -4.07
CA ASP A 3 -17.92 10.73 -3.99
C ASP A 3 -18.44 11.70 -2.92
N ALA A 4 -19.55 12.38 -3.21
CA ALA A 4 -20.16 13.45 -2.40
C ALA A 4 -20.62 13.01 -0.98
N TYR A 5 -20.23 11.81 -0.54
CA TYR A 5 -20.60 11.18 0.73
C TYR A 5 -19.38 10.72 1.57
N SER A 6 -18.14 11.01 1.17
CA SER A 6 -16.98 10.56 1.96
C SER A 6 -16.86 11.35 3.28
N SER A 7 -16.93 10.64 4.40
CA SER A 7 -16.81 11.21 5.75
C SER A 7 -15.35 11.13 6.23
N THR A 8 -14.94 12.01 7.15
CA THR A 8 -13.66 11.85 7.84
C THR A 8 -13.71 10.79 8.97
N LYS A 9 -14.92 10.39 9.39
CA LYS A 9 -15.21 9.54 10.57
C LYS A 9 -16.28 8.49 10.30
N LEU A 10 -16.22 7.37 11.03
CA LEU A 10 -17.27 6.32 11.01
C LEU A 10 -18.37 6.57 12.05
N ASN A 11 -18.00 7.10 13.23
CA ASN A 11 -18.91 7.43 14.33
C ASN A 11 -19.83 6.27 14.81
N ILE A 12 -19.35 5.02 14.77
CA ILE A 12 -20.15 3.86 15.21
C ILE A 12 -20.06 3.70 16.73
N LYS A 13 -21.19 3.91 17.43
CA LYS A 13 -21.22 3.96 18.91
C LYS A 13 -21.66 2.67 19.60
N THR A 14 -22.34 1.76 18.91
CA THR A 14 -22.87 0.54 19.53
C THR A 14 -22.51 -0.69 18.70
N LEU A 15 -22.39 -1.85 19.36
CA LEU A 15 -22.16 -3.12 18.68
C LEU A 15 -23.33 -3.50 17.77
N LYS A 16 -24.56 -3.09 18.12
CA LYS A 16 -25.75 -3.27 17.27
C LYS A 16 -25.63 -2.48 15.96
N HIS A 17 -25.18 -1.22 16.02
CA HIS A 17 -24.92 -0.44 14.82
C HIS A 17 -23.79 -1.07 13.99
N LEU A 18 -22.68 -1.49 14.62
CA LEU A 18 -21.61 -2.18 13.91
C LEU A 18 -22.10 -3.45 13.20
N SER A 19 -22.85 -4.29 13.90
CA SER A 19 -23.43 -5.53 13.37
C SER A 19 -24.28 -5.28 12.12
N HIS A 20 -25.14 -4.26 12.16
CA HIS A 20 -25.94 -3.86 11.00
C HIS A 20 -25.07 -3.40 9.82
N ARG A 21 -24.03 -2.61 10.09
CA ARG A 21 -23.10 -2.11 9.06
C ARG A 21 -22.24 -3.21 8.42
N LEU A 22 -21.84 -4.21 9.20
CA LEU A 22 -21.02 -5.31 8.70
C LEU A 22 -21.87 -6.44 8.09
N GLY A 23 -23.15 -6.54 8.43
CA GLY A 23 -24.03 -7.61 7.94
C GLY A 23 -23.86 -8.95 8.68
N PHE A 24 -23.35 -8.93 9.92
CA PHE A 24 -23.15 -10.12 10.74
C PHE A 24 -23.76 -9.94 12.12
N GLN A 25 -24.32 -10.99 12.70
CA GLN A 25 -24.79 -10.96 14.09
C GLN A 25 -23.62 -10.71 15.06
N ILE A 26 -23.93 -10.06 16.19
CA ILE A 26 -22.92 -9.66 17.19
C ILE A 26 -22.17 -10.88 17.73
N ASP A 27 -22.86 -11.98 17.98
CA ASP A 27 -22.25 -13.21 18.50
C ASP A 27 -21.25 -13.83 17.49
N VAL A 28 -21.55 -13.76 16.19
CA VAL A 28 -20.65 -14.20 15.12
C VAL A 28 -19.38 -13.35 15.11
N LEU A 29 -19.53 -12.02 15.21
CA LEU A 29 -18.39 -11.09 15.26
C LEU A 29 -17.52 -11.35 16.50
N GLU A 30 -18.11 -11.53 17.68
CA GLU A 30 -17.39 -11.82 18.92
C GLU A 30 -16.68 -13.18 18.87
N LYS A 31 -17.35 -14.23 18.37
CA LYS A 31 -16.75 -15.56 18.18
C LYS A 31 -15.56 -15.52 17.21
N ALA A 32 -15.70 -14.78 16.10
CA ALA A 32 -14.63 -14.60 15.13
C ALA A 32 -13.46 -13.83 15.74
N ALA A 33 -13.72 -12.75 16.47
CA ALA A 33 -12.71 -11.96 17.16
C ALA A 33 -11.95 -12.76 18.23
N ALA A 34 -12.65 -13.59 19.00
CA ALA A 34 -12.04 -14.45 20.02
C ALA A 34 -11.08 -15.51 19.43
N LYS A 35 -11.30 -15.92 18.17
CA LYS A 35 -10.47 -16.90 17.45
C LYS A 35 -9.61 -16.28 16.35
N ALA A 36 -9.52 -14.95 16.28
CA ALA A 36 -8.91 -14.25 15.14
C ALA A 36 -7.47 -14.73 14.87
N ASP A 37 -6.64 -14.84 15.91
CA ASP A 37 -5.25 -15.29 15.78
C ASP A 37 -5.08 -16.72 15.22
N LYS A 38 -6.07 -17.57 15.45
CA LYS A 38 -6.11 -18.97 14.96
C LYS A 38 -6.79 -19.08 13.59
N SER A 39 -7.31 -17.96 13.06
CA SER A 39 -8.15 -17.94 11.86
C SER A 39 -7.39 -17.50 10.60
N TYR A 40 -6.09 -17.80 10.53
CA TYR A 40 -5.22 -17.47 9.41
C TYR A 40 -4.37 -18.65 8.95
N LYS A 41 -4.21 -18.74 7.63
CA LYS A 41 -3.16 -19.51 6.98
C LYS A 41 -1.92 -18.64 6.82
N PHE A 42 -0.79 -19.07 7.37
CA PHE A 42 0.49 -18.38 7.25
C PHE A 42 1.31 -18.95 6.11
N GLY A 43 1.90 -18.08 5.30
CA GLY A 43 2.76 -18.46 4.18
C GLY A 43 3.97 -17.54 4.05
N LYS A 44 4.93 -17.94 3.22
CA LYS A 44 6.11 -17.15 2.89
C LYS A 44 6.21 -17.00 1.38
N ILE A 45 6.41 -15.77 0.91
CA ILE A 45 6.69 -15.46 -0.49
C ILE A 45 8.11 -14.90 -0.60
N PRO A 46 8.98 -15.43 -1.47
CA PRO A 46 10.29 -14.84 -1.70
C PRO A 46 10.19 -13.37 -2.10
N LYS A 47 11.04 -12.50 -1.53
CA LYS A 47 11.10 -11.11 -1.99
C LYS A 47 11.68 -11.06 -3.40
N LYS A 48 11.24 -10.09 -4.22
CA LYS A 48 11.69 -9.93 -5.62
C LYS A 48 13.20 -9.71 -5.78
N ASN A 49 13.86 -9.17 -4.75
CA ASN A 49 15.31 -8.96 -4.73
C ASN A 49 16.10 -10.23 -4.36
N GLY A 50 15.44 -11.38 -4.19
CA GLY A 50 16.06 -12.65 -3.79
C GLY A 50 16.49 -12.73 -2.33
N LYS A 51 16.41 -11.62 -1.57
CA LYS A 51 16.86 -11.56 -0.18
C LYS A 51 15.68 -11.67 0.79
N GLY A 52 15.52 -12.87 1.36
CA GLY A 52 14.55 -13.16 2.42
C GLY A 52 13.11 -13.33 1.93
N PHE A 53 12.19 -13.38 2.89
CA PHE A 53 10.79 -13.73 2.66
C PHE A 53 9.86 -12.62 3.15
N ARG A 54 8.68 -12.54 2.50
CA ARG A 54 7.52 -11.78 2.94
C ARG A 54 6.55 -12.75 3.57
N ASN A 55 6.25 -12.55 4.85
CA ASN A 55 5.24 -13.35 5.54
C ASN A 55 3.86 -12.90 5.06
N ILE A 56 3.03 -13.85 4.65
CA ILE A 56 1.64 -13.61 4.25
C ILE A 56 0.74 -14.23 5.29
N SER A 57 -0.36 -13.54 5.59
CA SER A 57 -1.39 -14.00 6.51
C SER A 57 -2.72 -13.92 5.80
N GLU A 58 -3.22 -15.08 5.35
CA GLU A 58 -4.49 -15.17 4.65
C GLU A 58 -5.59 -15.62 5.63
N PRO A 59 -6.64 -14.81 5.86
CA PRO A 59 -7.73 -15.17 6.77
C PRO A 59 -8.58 -16.33 6.20
N TYR A 60 -9.08 -17.20 7.08
CA TYR A 60 -10.06 -18.22 6.72
C TYR A 60 -11.40 -17.60 6.30
N PRO A 61 -12.26 -18.33 5.56
CA PRO A 61 -13.42 -17.77 4.85
C PRO A 61 -14.34 -16.86 5.68
N LEU A 62 -14.70 -17.25 6.91
CA LEU A 62 -15.57 -16.42 7.77
C LEU A 62 -14.90 -15.09 8.13
N LEU A 63 -13.67 -15.13 8.64
CA LEU A 63 -12.93 -13.92 9.01
C LEU A 63 -12.66 -13.05 7.76
N LYS A 64 -12.36 -13.68 6.62
CA LYS A 64 -12.18 -13.00 5.35
C LYS A 64 -13.43 -12.22 4.95
N SER A 65 -14.61 -12.84 5.02
CA SER A 65 -15.88 -12.18 4.69
C SER A 65 -16.21 -11.00 5.61
N ILE A 66 -15.91 -11.14 6.92
CA ILE A 66 -16.03 -10.04 7.87
C ILE A 66 -15.06 -8.91 7.50
N GLN A 67 -13.79 -9.22 7.21
CA GLN A 67 -12.78 -8.22 6.84
C GLN A 67 -13.06 -7.55 5.50
N GLU A 68 -13.70 -8.22 4.55
CA GLU A 68 -14.20 -7.61 3.31
C GLU A 68 -15.33 -6.63 3.57
N SER A 69 -16.18 -6.89 4.57
CA SER A 69 -17.21 -5.94 5.00
C SER A 69 -16.60 -4.74 5.73
N ILE A 70 -15.55 -4.96 6.53
CA ILE A 70 -14.75 -3.87 7.12
C ILE A 70 -14.02 -3.07 6.04
N HIS A 71 -13.46 -3.72 5.01
CA HIS A 71 -12.85 -3.05 3.86
C HIS A 71 -13.84 -2.07 3.21
N ARG A 72 -15.07 -2.52 2.92
CA ARG A 72 -16.14 -1.67 2.38
C ARG A 72 -16.47 -0.51 3.31
N LEU A 73 -16.61 -0.78 4.61
CA LEU A 73 -16.85 0.25 5.63
C LEU A 73 -15.75 1.32 5.64
N LEU A 74 -14.47 0.91 5.57
CA LEU A 74 -13.33 1.84 5.58
C LEU A 74 -13.23 2.67 4.29
N LYS A 75 -13.80 2.22 3.17
CA LYS A 75 -13.86 3.01 1.92
C LYS A 75 -14.73 4.26 2.02
N GLU A 76 -15.63 4.32 3.00
CA GLU A 76 -16.43 5.52 3.26
C GLU A 76 -15.61 6.65 3.89
N VAL A 77 -14.39 6.34 4.37
CA VAL A 77 -13.52 7.28 5.07
C VAL A 77 -12.48 7.87 4.13
N THR A 78 -12.34 9.20 4.15
CA THR A 78 -11.28 9.89 3.41
C THR A 78 -9.89 9.52 3.91
N VAL A 79 -9.02 9.11 2.96
CA VAL A 79 -7.59 8.91 3.15
C VAL A 79 -6.80 10.11 2.60
N SER A 80 -5.49 10.13 2.83
CA SER A 80 -4.60 11.18 2.31
C SER A 80 -4.62 11.26 0.78
N ASP A 81 -4.65 12.48 0.25
CA ASP A 81 -4.52 12.73 -1.19
C ASP A 81 -3.14 12.37 -1.75
N HIS A 82 -2.13 12.34 -0.89
CA HIS A 82 -0.76 11.94 -1.24
C HIS A 82 -0.57 10.43 -1.29
N ALA A 83 -1.51 9.63 -0.79
CA ALA A 83 -1.45 8.18 -0.82
C ALA A 83 -1.93 7.64 -2.17
N HIS A 84 -1.18 6.71 -2.78
CA HIS A 84 -1.49 6.13 -4.11
C HIS A 84 -1.68 4.61 -4.13
N CYS A 85 -1.55 3.92 -2.99
CA CYS A 85 -1.62 2.47 -2.92
C CYS A 85 -2.95 1.98 -2.33
N GLY A 86 -3.60 1.02 -2.99
CA GLY A 86 -4.87 0.45 -2.54
C GLY A 86 -6.08 1.40 -2.61
N ILE A 87 -5.95 2.49 -3.37
CA ILE A 87 -6.96 3.55 -3.49
C ILE A 87 -7.55 3.53 -4.89
N GLN A 88 -8.88 3.62 -4.99
CA GLN A 88 -9.57 3.60 -6.28
C GLN A 88 -9.06 4.74 -7.17
N LYS A 89 -8.87 4.46 -8.46
CA LYS A 89 -8.33 5.40 -9.47
C LYS A 89 -6.89 5.89 -9.20
N LYS A 90 -6.21 5.39 -8.17
CA LYS A 90 -4.77 5.59 -7.95
C LYS A 90 -4.01 4.29 -8.18
N SER A 91 -2.75 4.46 -8.57
CA SER A 91 -1.84 3.38 -8.95
C SER A 91 -0.39 3.85 -8.87
N ASN A 92 0.56 2.93 -9.04
CA ASN A 92 1.97 3.29 -9.16
C ASN A 92 2.25 4.26 -10.33
N LEU A 93 1.44 4.20 -11.40
CA LEU A 93 1.51 5.16 -12.51
C LEU A 93 1.10 6.56 -12.05
N THR A 94 -0.07 6.70 -11.41
CA THR A 94 -0.51 8.01 -10.89
C THR A 94 0.48 8.58 -9.86
N ASN A 95 1.13 7.71 -9.08
CA ASN A 95 2.18 8.11 -8.15
C ASN A 95 3.37 8.72 -8.89
N ALA A 96 3.93 7.97 -9.83
CA ALA A 96 5.11 8.35 -10.60
C ALA A 96 4.91 9.64 -11.41
N ARG A 97 3.70 9.92 -11.89
CA ARG A 97 3.38 11.16 -12.62
C ARG A 97 3.70 12.43 -11.85
N ASN A 98 3.49 12.45 -10.54
CA ASN A 98 3.77 13.63 -9.70
C ASN A 98 5.26 14.01 -9.69
N HIS A 99 6.12 13.09 -10.11
CA HIS A 99 7.57 13.20 -10.04
C HIS A 99 8.24 13.27 -11.41
N CYS A 100 7.46 13.42 -12.48
CA CYS A 100 7.97 13.52 -13.84
C CYS A 100 8.81 14.79 -14.06
N HIS A 101 9.91 14.63 -14.81
CA HIS A 101 10.78 15.72 -15.25
C HIS A 101 11.29 16.60 -14.08
N LYS A 102 11.66 15.97 -12.97
CA LYS A 102 12.20 16.65 -11.78
C LYS A 102 13.73 16.57 -11.77
N GLN A 103 14.37 17.59 -11.20
CA GLN A 103 15.83 17.66 -11.14
C GLN A 103 16.41 16.59 -10.20
N MET A 104 15.74 16.36 -9.07
CA MET A 104 16.13 15.38 -8.07
C MET A 104 14.91 14.60 -7.58
N ILE A 105 15.08 13.30 -7.38
CA ILE A 105 14.19 12.43 -6.61
C ILE A 105 14.87 12.04 -5.31
N TYR A 106 14.15 12.13 -4.21
CA TYR A 106 14.55 11.56 -2.92
C TYR A 106 13.47 10.58 -2.48
N SER A 107 13.86 9.37 -2.10
CA SER A 107 12.90 8.36 -1.67
C SER A 107 13.37 7.62 -0.44
N LEU A 108 12.40 7.23 0.38
CA LEU A 108 12.55 6.49 1.62
C LEU A 108 11.54 5.33 1.64
N ASP A 109 11.77 4.34 2.49
CA ASP A 109 10.89 3.19 2.65
C ASP A 109 10.76 2.85 4.14
N PHE A 110 9.57 2.42 4.56
CA PHE A 110 9.40 1.87 5.90
C PHE A 110 10.09 0.52 6.06
N GLN A 111 10.79 0.34 7.17
CA GLN A 111 11.17 -0.99 7.61
C GLN A 111 9.93 -1.71 8.17
N ASN A 112 9.59 -2.88 7.63
CA ASN A 112 8.52 -3.76 8.13
C ASN A 112 7.17 -3.03 8.38
N PHE A 113 6.65 -2.36 7.36
CA PHE A 113 5.47 -1.49 7.48
C PHE A 113 4.28 -2.09 8.24
N PHE A 114 3.68 -3.19 7.75
CA PHE A 114 2.50 -3.81 8.39
C PHE A 114 2.78 -4.33 9.80
N PRO A 115 3.89 -5.06 10.07
CA PRO A 115 4.24 -5.46 11.43
C PRO A 115 4.38 -4.30 12.42
N ASN A 116 4.69 -3.09 11.96
CA ASN A 116 4.79 -1.89 12.80
C ASN A 116 3.44 -1.21 13.06
N ILE A 117 2.36 -1.59 12.37
CA ILE A 117 1.00 -1.17 12.69
C ILE A 117 0.43 -2.12 13.75
N LYS A 118 0.73 -1.82 15.01
CA LYS A 118 0.31 -2.60 16.18
C LYS A 118 -1.17 -2.37 16.54
N HIS A 119 -1.76 -3.33 17.25
CA HIS A 119 -3.17 -3.31 17.66
C HIS A 119 -3.56 -2.05 18.46
N ASN A 120 -2.68 -1.51 19.30
CA ASN A 120 -2.92 -0.25 20.03
C ASN A 120 -3.12 0.95 19.08
N ARG A 121 -2.38 0.99 17.97
CA ARG A 121 -2.52 2.02 16.92
C ARG A 121 -3.82 1.82 16.14
N VAL A 122 -4.19 0.59 15.84
CA VAL A 122 -5.49 0.25 15.21
C VAL A 122 -6.66 0.64 16.12
N PHE A 123 -6.58 0.35 17.42
CA PHE A 123 -7.57 0.78 18.39
C PHE A 123 -7.66 2.31 18.45
N GLY A 124 -6.52 2.99 18.52
CA GLY A 124 -6.44 4.45 18.49
C GLY A 124 -7.06 5.06 17.24
N LEU A 125 -6.84 4.46 16.06
CA LEU A 125 -7.48 4.85 14.81
C LEU A 125 -9.01 4.80 14.95
N TYR A 126 -9.57 3.64 15.32
CA TYR A 126 -11.02 3.50 15.42
C TYR A 126 -11.63 4.42 16.48
N PHE A 127 -11.00 4.49 17.66
CA PHE A 127 -11.52 5.24 18.80
C PHE A 127 -11.36 6.75 18.62
N LYS A 128 -10.12 7.23 18.44
CA LYS A 128 -9.80 8.66 18.47
C LYS A 128 -10.06 9.34 17.14
N GLU A 129 -9.69 8.69 16.03
CA GLU A 129 -9.77 9.33 14.71
C GLU A 129 -11.11 9.07 14.02
N LEU A 130 -11.59 7.83 14.02
CA LEU A 130 -12.84 7.46 13.34
C LEU A 130 -14.08 7.62 14.24
N GLY A 131 -13.90 7.95 15.51
CA GLY A 131 -14.98 8.29 16.44
C GLY A 131 -15.84 7.11 16.88
N CYS A 132 -15.35 5.87 16.79
CA CYS A 132 -16.06 4.70 17.31
C CYS A 132 -16.05 4.68 18.85
N SER A 133 -17.01 4.00 19.49
CA SER A 133 -16.96 3.79 20.94
C SER A 133 -15.90 2.75 21.34
N PRO A 134 -15.41 2.75 22.60
CA PRO A 134 -14.39 1.79 23.03
C PRO A 134 -14.73 0.31 22.76
N PRO A 135 -15.97 -0.18 23.02
CA PRO A 135 -16.33 -1.56 22.68
C PRO A 135 -16.24 -1.87 21.19
N VAL A 136 -16.71 -0.95 20.34
CA VAL A 136 -16.67 -1.09 18.87
C VAL A 136 -15.22 -1.09 18.38
N SER A 137 -14.39 -0.16 18.88
CA SER A 137 -12.98 -0.06 18.54
C SER A 137 -12.20 -1.31 18.95
N SER A 138 -12.51 -1.88 20.12
CA SER A 138 -11.90 -3.12 20.60
C SER A 138 -12.25 -4.31 19.70
N LEU A 139 -13.53 -4.48 19.36
CA LEU A 139 -13.98 -5.57 18.48
C LEU A 139 -13.38 -5.45 17.07
N LEU A 140 -13.43 -4.26 16.46
CA LEU A 140 -12.81 -4.00 15.16
C LEU A 140 -11.30 -4.27 15.18
N THR A 141 -10.61 -3.87 16.25
CA THR A 141 -9.16 -4.12 16.40
C THR A 141 -8.85 -5.61 16.42
N ARG A 142 -9.60 -6.41 17.20
CA ARG A 142 -9.42 -7.87 17.26
C ARG A 142 -9.71 -8.55 15.92
N LEU A 143 -10.72 -8.08 15.18
CA LEU A 143 -11.05 -8.59 13.84
C LEU A 143 -10.01 -8.21 12.78
N CYS A 144 -9.30 -7.09 12.97
CA CYS A 144 -8.37 -6.54 11.98
C CYS A 144 -6.90 -6.85 12.25
N THR A 145 -6.58 -7.51 13.36
CA THR A 145 -5.19 -7.79 13.73
C THR A 145 -4.98 -9.29 13.95
N VAL A 146 -3.73 -9.70 13.78
CA VAL A 146 -3.23 -11.05 14.03
C VAL A 146 -1.88 -10.94 14.71
N ARG A 147 -1.67 -11.70 15.80
CA ARG A 147 -0.42 -11.67 16.60
C ARG A 147 0.00 -10.24 16.96
N GLY A 148 -0.99 -9.41 17.32
CA GLY A 148 -0.81 -8.04 17.79
C GLY A 148 -0.52 -6.97 16.72
N CYS A 149 -0.57 -7.29 15.42
CA CYS A 149 -0.36 -6.32 14.32
C CYS A 149 -1.31 -6.57 13.13
N VAL A 150 -1.35 -5.65 12.18
CA VAL A 150 -2.17 -5.78 10.97
C VAL A 150 -1.61 -6.90 10.06
N PRO A 151 -2.45 -7.84 9.56
CA PRO A 151 -2.00 -8.93 8.70
C PRO A 151 -1.48 -8.41 7.36
N GLN A 152 -0.43 -9.04 6.84
CA GLN A 152 0.10 -8.71 5.52
C GLN A 152 -0.63 -9.52 4.43
N GLY A 153 -1.18 -8.82 3.43
CA GLY A 153 -1.79 -9.41 2.24
C GLY A 153 -3.30 -9.14 2.07
N GLY A 154 -3.99 -8.58 3.07
CA GLY A 154 -5.41 -8.25 2.98
C GLY A 154 -5.69 -6.83 2.49
N SER A 155 -6.80 -6.62 1.77
CA SER A 155 -7.22 -5.29 1.30
C SER A 155 -7.53 -4.33 2.46
N MET A 156 -8.25 -4.81 3.48
CA MET A 156 -8.55 -4.07 4.71
C MET A 156 -7.28 -3.56 5.41
N SER A 157 -6.21 -4.37 5.42
CA SER A 157 -4.92 -3.98 5.98
C SER A 157 -4.34 -2.73 5.34
N MET A 158 -4.52 -2.59 4.02
CA MET A 158 -4.06 -1.41 3.29
C MET A 158 -4.89 -0.17 3.62
N ASP A 159 -6.20 -0.32 3.84
CA ASP A 159 -7.05 0.80 4.26
C ASP A 159 -6.65 1.30 5.65
N ILE A 160 -6.45 0.39 6.61
CA ILE A 160 -5.94 0.73 7.94
C ILE A 160 -4.58 1.43 7.82
N ALA A 161 -3.67 0.88 7.02
CA ALA A 161 -2.35 1.46 6.82
C ALA A 161 -2.41 2.90 6.27
N ASN A 162 -3.26 3.15 5.29
CA ASN A 162 -3.47 4.49 4.74
C ASN A 162 -4.11 5.46 5.74
N LEU A 163 -5.10 4.99 6.51
CA LEU A 163 -5.77 5.82 7.52
C LEU A 163 -4.83 6.21 8.66
N VAL A 164 -4.03 5.26 9.14
CA VAL A 164 -2.99 5.50 10.16
C VAL A 164 -1.94 6.51 9.67
N CYS A 165 -1.61 6.51 8.38
CA CYS A 165 -0.63 7.42 7.81
C CYS A 165 -1.17 8.83 7.52
N ARG A 166 -2.45 9.14 7.77
CA ARG A 166 -3.01 10.47 7.44
C ARG A 166 -2.27 11.63 8.11
N LYS A 167 -1.98 11.51 9.40
CA LYS A 167 -1.21 12.53 10.14
C LYS A 167 0.21 12.66 9.60
N LEU A 168 0.86 11.54 9.31
CA LEU A 168 2.20 11.51 8.71
C LEU A 168 2.21 12.25 7.36
N ASP A 169 1.29 11.87 6.47
CA ASP A 169 1.19 12.45 5.13
C ASP A 169 0.91 13.96 5.17
N SER A 170 0.05 14.41 6.09
CA SER A 170 -0.23 15.84 6.28
C SER A 170 1.01 16.62 6.72
N ARG A 171 1.80 16.09 7.66
CA ARG A 171 3.05 16.73 8.11
C ARG A 171 4.09 16.79 6.99
N LEU A 172 4.29 15.70 6.27
CA LEU A 172 5.24 15.64 5.14
C LEU A 172 4.82 16.56 4.00
N SER A 173 3.52 16.63 3.68
CA SER A 173 2.99 17.55 2.68
C SER A 173 3.18 19.01 3.08
N GLY A 174 2.91 19.36 4.34
CA GLY A 174 3.17 20.71 4.87
C GLY A 174 4.65 21.07 4.80
N LEU A 175 5.54 20.14 5.18
CA LEU A 175 6.99 20.31 5.03
C LEU A 175 7.37 20.56 3.57
N CYS A 176 6.87 19.74 2.64
CA CYS A 176 7.19 19.88 1.23
C CYS A 176 6.68 21.20 0.64
N SER A 177 5.50 21.65 1.06
CA SER A 177 4.95 22.96 0.66
C SER A 177 5.88 24.10 1.06
N ARG A 178 6.44 24.05 2.29
CA ARG A 178 7.41 25.05 2.78
C ARG A 178 8.69 25.11 1.95
N TYR A 179 9.17 23.97 1.46
CA TYR A 179 10.40 23.90 0.66
C TYR A 179 10.16 23.93 -0.86
N GLY A 180 8.90 24.01 -1.32
CA GLY A 180 8.58 23.95 -2.76
C GLY A 180 8.85 22.57 -3.40
N MET A 181 8.69 21.50 -2.62
CA MET A 181 8.89 20.11 -3.05
C MET A 181 7.53 19.42 -3.31
N ALA A 182 7.52 18.39 -4.15
CA ALA A 182 6.36 17.51 -4.31
C ALA A 182 6.56 16.22 -3.49
N TYR A 183 5.46 15.71 -2.94
CA TYR A 183 5.43 14.54 -2.09
C TYR A 183 4.29 13.58 -2.45
N THR A 184 4.60 12.29 -2.49
CA THR A 184 3.61 11.21 -2.49
C THR A 184 4.08 10.00 -1.69
N ARG A 185 3.13 9.14 -1.33
CA ARG A 185 3.36 7.84 -0.69
C ARG A 185 2.67 6.72 -1.47
N HIS A 186 3.42 5.65 -1.73
CA HIS A 186 2.91 4.45 -2.34
C HIS A 186 3.19 3.23 -1.46
N CYS A 187 2.18 2.86 -0.67
CA CYS A 187 2.28 1.84 0.37
C CYS A 187 3.33 2.25 1.43
N ASP A 188 4.49 1.60 1.42
CA ASP A 188 5.66 1.82 2.27
C ASP A 188 6.71 2.76 1.68
N ASP A 189 6.64 3.04 0.37
CA ASP A 189 7.56 3.94 -0.34
C ASP A 189 7.11 5.41 -0.23
N PHE A 190 7.99 6.29 0.19
CA PHE A 190 7.87 7.74 0.14
C PHE A 190 8.65 8.27 -1.04
N THR A 191 8.07 9.20 -1.80
CA THR A 191 8.76 9.86 -2.90
C THR A 191 8.63 11.36 -2.78
N PHE A 192 9.78 12.02 -2.80
CA PHE A 192 9.94 13.46 -2.81
C PHE A 192 10.61 13.85 -4.13
N SER A 193 10.22 14.99 -4.68
CA SER A 193 10.88 15.50 -5.88
C SER A 193 10.95 17.02 -5.89
N GLY A 194 12.03 17.56 -6.44
CA GLY A 194 12.21 18.99 -6.60
C GLY A 194 13.57 19.36 -7.15
N LYS A 195 14.02 20.59 -6.86
CA LYS A 195 15.29 21.12 -7.39
C LYS A 195 16.51 20.57 -6.64
N TYR A 196 16.45 20.59 -5.31
CA TYR A 196 17.57 20.24 -4.44
C TYR A 196 17.04 19.84 -3.05
N PHE A 197 17.65 18.83 -2.43
CA PHE A 197 17.31 18.40 -1.08
C PHE A 197 18.45 18.73 -0.13
N SER A 198 18.25 19.75 0.71
CA SER A 198 19.19 20.07 1.78
C SER A 198 19.22 18.97 2.84
N ASP A 199 20.33 18.86 3.56
CA ASP A 199 20.43 17.90 4.67
C ASP A 199 19.41 18.22 5.78
N LYS A 200 19.13 19.50 6.02
CA LYS A 200 18.05 19.94 6.93
C LYS A 200 16.69 19.36 6.52
N PHE A 201 16.34 19.44 5.24
CA PHE A 201 15.08 18.86 4.75
C PHE A 201 15.04 17.34 4.95
N ARG A 202 16.14 16.64 4.64
CA ARG A 202 16.24 15.18 4.82
C ARG A 202 16.07 14.79 6.28
N THR A 203 16.73 15.49 7.19
CA THR A 203 16.59 15.28 8.64
C THR A 203 15.15 15.52 9.09
N GLU A 204 14.53 16.65 8.72
CA GLU A 204 13.14 16.95 9.09
C GLU A 204 12.15 15.91 8.55
N VAL A 205 12.37 15.36 7.35
CA VAL A 205 11.57 14.26 6.80
C VAL A 205 11.69 13.00 7.67
N LYS A 206 12.93 12.61 8.02
CA LYS A 206 13.20 11.42 8.82
C LYS A 206 12.60 11.55 10.22
N ASP A 207 12.79 12.71 10.87
CA ASP A 207 12.23 13.01 12.18
C ASP A 207 10.70 12.89 12.18
N ILE A 208 10.02 13.46 11.18
CA ILE A 208 8.55 13.36 11.05
C ILE A 208 8.09 11.90 10.94
N ILE A 209 8.84 11.07 10.19
CA ILE A 209 8.53 9.65 9.99
C ILE A 209 8.71 8.86 11.29
N GLU A 210 9.84 9.06 11.97
CA GLU A 210 10.18 8.36 13.21
C GLU A 210 9.28 8.77 14.37
N GLU A 211 8.94 10.06 14.51
CA GLU A 211 7.97 10.56 15.50
C GLU A 211 6.56 9.98 15.27
N CYS A 212 6.21 9.66 14.03
CA CYS A 212 4.98 8.93 13.72
C CYS A 212 5.08 7.44 14.08
N GLY A 213 6.21 6.99 14.63
CA GLY A 213 6.46 5.64 15.14
C GLY A 213 6.56 4.61 14.02
N PHE A 214 7.28 4.96 12.95
CA PHE A 214 7.60 4.02 11.88
C PHE A 214 9.11 4.05 11.61
N PRO A 215 9.82 2.92 11.78
CA PRO A 215 11.23 2.87 11.49
C PRO A 215 11.48 2.93 9.98
N LEU A 216 12.54 3.64 9.59
CA LEU A 216 13.00 3.71 8.21
C LEU A 216 13.90 2.53 7.87
N ASN A 217 13.89 2.14 6.59
CA ASN A 217 14.82 1.17 6.05
C ASN A 217 16.06 1.89 5.48
N PRO A 218 17.22 1.82 6.15
CA PRO A 218 18.42 2.55 5.72
C PRO A 218 18.92 2.09 4.34
N ASP A 219 18.72 0.81 4.00
CA ASP A 219 19.16 0.23 2.72
C ASP A 219 18.33 0.70 1.51
N LYS A 220 17.23 1.43 1.75
CA LYS A 220 16.29 1.87 0.72
C LYS A 220 16.14 3.39 0.67
N GLU A 221 17.05 4.12 1.26
CA GLU A 221 17.19 5.55 1.01
C GLU A 221 17.87 5.77 -0.35
N MET A 222 17.25 6.56 -1.23
CA MET A 222 17.82 6.85 -2.55
C MET A 222 17.77 8.35 -2.86
N ASN A 223 18.82 8.84 -3.51
CA ASN A 223 18.95 10.20 -4.00
C ASN A 223 19.34 10.13 -5.49
N LEU A 224 18.41 10.47 -6.38
CA LEU A 224 18.57 10.26 -7.82
C LEU A 224 18.53 11.61 -8.56
N PRO A 225 19.67 12.11 -9.07
CA PRO A 225 19.71 13.31 -9.91
C PRO A 225 19.16 13.03 -11.31
N HIS A 226 18.84 14.10 -12.05
CA HIS A 226 18.16 13.99 -13.34
C HIS A 226 18.96 13.29 -14.44
N HIS A 227 20.29 13.34 -14.38
CA HIS A 227 21.16 12.70 -15.37
C HIS A 227 21.25 11.17 -15.17
N GLU A 228 20.84 10.67 -13.99
CA GLU A 228 20.71 9.24 -13.72
C GLU A 228 19.29 8.74 -14.01
N SER A 229 19.09 7.43 -14.07
CA SER A 229 17.75 6.87 -14.23
C SER A 229 16.93 7.00 -12.94
N GLN A 230 16.13 8.06 -12.85
CA GLN A 230 15.20 8.30 -11.76
C GLN A 230 14.05 7.29 -11.83
N LYS A 231 13.91 6.45 -10.80
CA LYS A 231 12.88 5.42 -10.72
C LYS A 231 11.95 5.69 -9.53
N VAL A 232 10.64 5.69 -9.78
CA VAL A 232 9.59 5.81 -8.77
C VAL A 232 8.67 4.61 -8.91
N VAL A 233 8.64 3.76 -7.88
CA VAL A 233 7.78 2.54 -7.81
C VAL A 233 7.85 1.70 -9.10
N GLY A 234 9.06 1.49 -9.59
CA GLY A 234 9.35 0.67 -10.78
C GLY A 234 9.19 1.35 -12.14
N LEU A 235 8.84 2.64 -12.18
CA LEU A 235 8.73 3.42 -13.42
C LEU A 235 9.82 4.50 -13.49
N THR A 236 10.37 4.73 -14.69
CA THR A 236 11.32 5.83 -14.95
C THR A 236 10.55 7.14 -15.11
N VAL A 237 11.02 8.21 -14.45
CA VAL A 237 10.31 9.52 -14.39
C VAL A 237 11.11 10.70 -14.94
N ASN A 238 12.27 10.48 -15.55
CA ASN A 238 13.10 11.55 -16.13
C ASN A 238 12.39 12.38 -17.22
N ARG A 239 11.32 11.87 -17.82
CA ARG A 239 10.58 12.54 -18.91
C ARG A 239 9.24 13.08 -18.42
N ASN A 240 8.53 13.77 -19.29
CA ASN A 240 7.20 14.33 -19.03
C ASN A 240 6.14 13.27 -18.67
N LYS A 241 6.38 12.00 -18.99
CA LYS A 241 5.52 10.89 -18.59
C LYS A 241 6.31 9.70 -18.04
N PRO A 242 5.73 8.91 -17.11
CA PRO A 242 6.38 7.72 -16.60
C PRO A 242 6.53 6.67 -17.69
N LEU A 243 7.66 5.96 -17.68
CA LEU A 243 7.95 4.90 -18.64
C LEU A 243 8.40 3.63 -17.92
N ILE A 244 8.11 2.47 -18.50
CA ILE A 244 8.70 1.21 -18.03
C ILE A 244 10.21 1.24 -18.33
N PRO A 245 11.11 0.91 -17.38
CA PRO A 245 12.55 0.92 -17.62
C PRO A 245 12.97 0.08 -18.82
N ARG A 246 14.01 0.51 -19.56
CA ARG A 246 14.48 -0.14 -20.79
C ARG A 246 14.78 -1.63 -20.58
N ASP A 247 15.47 -1.96 -19.49
CA ASP A 247 15.88 -3.34 -19.19
C ASP A 247 14.67 -4.23 -18.89
N THR A 248 13.69 -3.71 -18.15
CA THR A 248 12.42 -4.42 -17.90
C THR A 248 11.68 -4.69 -19.20
N ARG A 249 11.58 -3.70 -20.11
CA ARG A 249 10.97 -3.91 -21.43
C ARG A 249 11.72 -4.94 -22.26
N ARG A 250 13.06 -4.92 -22.22
CA ARG A 250 13.91 -5.90 -22.92
C ARG A 250 13.67 -7.31 -22.38
N GLN A 251 13.65 -7.48 -21.05
CA GLN A 251 13.37 -8.75 -20.40
C GLN A 251 11.99 -9.30 -20.79
N TRP A 252 10.94 -8.47 -20.75
CA TRP A 252 9.59 -8.93 -21.12
C TRP A 252 9.48 -9.32 -22.60
N ARG A 253 10.18 -8.63 -23.49
CA ARG A 253 10.26 -9.02 -24.92
C ARG A 253 10.99 -10.34 -25.11
N GLN A 254 12.10 -10.53 -24.41
CA GLN A 254 12.86 -11.78 -24.45
C GLN A 254 12.03 -12.95 -23.89
N GLU A 255 11.37 -12.75 -22.75
CA GLU A 255 10.49 -13.73 -22.12
C GLU A 255 9.37 -14.15 -23.09
N LYS A 256 8.69 -13.19 -23.71
CA LYS A 256 7.66 -13.45 -24.72
C LYS A 256 8.20 -14.24 -25.91
N HIS A 257 9.30 -13.76 -26.51
CA HIS A 257 9.88 -14.40 -27.70
C HIS A 257 10.33 -15.84 -27.41
N PHE A 258 11.00 -16.05 -26.28
CA PHE A 258 11.47 -17.36 -25.88
C PHE A 258 10.31 -18.32 -25.64
N PHE A 259 9.27 -17.85 -24.94
CA PHE A 259 8.08 -18.66 -24.70
C PHE A 259 7.39 -19.07 -26.01
N GLU A 260 7.12 -18.12 -26.90
CA GLU A 260 6.42 -18.35 -28.17
C GLU A 260 7.21 -19.24 -29.13
N LYS A 261 8.54 -19.12 -29.17
CA LYS A 261 9.37 -19.82 -30.17
C LYS A 261 9.94 -21.16 -29.68
N HIS A 262 10.09 -21.33 -28.37
CA HIS A 262 10.90 -22.44 -27.83
C HIS A 262 10.26 -23.22 -26.69
N GLU A 263 9.28 -22.67 -25.96
CA GLU A 263 8.73 -23.36 -24.78
C GLU A 263 7.25 -23.73 -24.87
N ALA A 264 6.43 -22.99 -25.63
CA ALA A 264 4.97 -23.12 -25.61
C ALA A 264 4.50 -24.57 -25.82
N ASP A 265 5.11 -25.28 -26.77
CA ASP A 265 4.75 -26.68 -27.11
C ASP A 265 5.54 -27.72 -26.29
N ARG A 266 6.47 -27.28 -25.44
CA ARG A 266 7.39 -28.17 -24.68
C ARG A 266 7.03 -28.30 -23.20
N VAL A 267 6.10 -27.48 -22.71
CA VAL A 267 5.62 -27.52 -21.33
C VAL A 267 4.18 -28.01 -21.30
N ASN A 268 3.74 -28.52 -20.15
CA ASN A 268 2.33 -28.89 -20.00
C ASN A 268 1.41 -27.65 -20.10
N GLU A 269 0.15 -27.88 -20.44
CA GLU A 269 -0.81 -26.81 -20.72
C GLU A 269 -1.05 -25.90 -19.52
N GLU A 270 -1.04 -26.43 -18.29
CA GLU A 270 -1.20 -25.61 -17.07
C GLU A 270 -0.05 -24.60 -16.89
N VAL A 271 1.19 -25.01 -17.15
CA VAL A 271 2.37 -24.15 -17.09
C VAL A 271 2.36 -23.15 -18.25
N ALA A 272 1.98 -23.61 -19.45
CA ALA A 272 1.84 -22.75 -20.62
C ALA A 272 0.82 -21.63 -20.37
N GLU A 273 -0.34 -21.96 -19.81
CA GLU A 273 -1.41 -21.02 -19.49
C GLU A 273 -0.95 -19.98 -18.45
N LYS A 274 -0.28 -20.42 -17.37
CA LYS A 274 0.30 -19.49 -16.37
C LYS A 274 1.29 -18.51 -17.00
N LYS A 275 2.15 -18.99 -17.91
CA LYS A 275 3.10 -18.13 -18.64
C LYS A 275 2.37 -17.18 -19.61
N ARG A 276 1.39 -17.67 -20.38
CA ARG A 276 0.54 -16.85 -21.26
C ARG A 276 -0.15 -15.73 -20.48
N ASN A 277 -0.74 -16.03 -19.33
CA ASN A 277 -1.40 -15.05 -18.47
C ASN A 277 -0.41 -14.00 -17.94
N ARG A 278 0.78 -14.42 -17.51
CA ARG A 278 1.84 -13.50 -17.07
C ARG A 278 2.30 -12.57 -18.21
N ILE A 279 2.59 -13.12 -19.39
CA ILE A 279 3.02 -12.34 -20.57
C ILE A 279 1.89 -11.39 -21.01
N GLY A 280 0.64 -11.87 -21.05
CA GLY A 280 -0.54 -11.07 -21.33
C GLY A 280 -0.68 -9.89 -20.38
N GLY A 281 -0.47 -10.11 -19.07
CA GLY A 281 -0.43 -9.06 -18.05
C GLY A 281 0.67 -8.03 -18.28
N GLN A 282 1.89 -8.46 -18.62
CA GLN A 282 3.00 -7.56 -18.96
C GLN A 282 2.67 -6.68 -20.18
N GLN A 283 2.08 -7.28 -21.23
CA GLN A 283 1.67 -6.56 -22.44
C GLN A 283 0.52 -5.58 -22.17
N GLY A 284 -0.48 -6.00 -21.38
CA GLY A 284 -1.57 -5.15 -20.94
C GLY A 284 -1.05 -3.94 -20.16
N TYR A 285 -0.12 -4.17 -19.23
CA TYR A 285 0.51 -3.10 -18.45
C TYR A 285 1.37 -2.16 -19.31
N LEU A 286 2.12 -2.68 -20.29
CA LEU A 286 2.84 -1.86 -21.28
C LEU A 286 1.89 -0.91 -22.01
N LYS A 287 0.75 -1.43 -22.50
CA LYS A 287 -0.29 -0.64 -23.18
C LYS A 287 -0.90 0.41 -22.27
N TYR A 288 -1.17 0.05 -21.01
CA TYR A 288 -1.71 0.96 -20.01
C TYR A 288 -0.77 2.15 -19.76
N ILE A 289 0.53 1.90 -19.58
CA ILE A 289 1.53 2.96 -19.35
C ILE A 289 1.73 3.83 -20.61
N SER A 290 1.59 3.27 -21.81
CA SER A 290 1.83 4.01 -23.07
C SER A 290 0.65 4.82 -23.59
N ARG A 291 -0.59 4.53 -23.14
CA ARG A 291 -1.83 5.19 -23.58
C ARG A 291 -2.01 6.59 -23.01
N ASP A 292 -1.29 6.90 -21.94
CA ASP A 292 -1.17 8.25 -21.37
C ASP A 292 0.16 8.92 -21.79
#